data_AF-A0A1M5TZQ8-F1
#
_entry.id   AF-A0A1M5TZQ8-F1
#
_cell.length_a   1.000
_cell.length_b   1.000
_cell.length_c   1.000
_cell.angle_alpha   90.00
_cell.angle_beta   90.00
_cell.angle_gamma   90.00
#
_symmetry.space_group_name_H-M   'P 1'
#
loop_
_entity.id
_entity.type
_entity.pdbx_description
1 polymer ?
#
loop_
_entity_poly.entity_id
_entity_poly.type
_entity_poly.pdbx_seq_one_letter_code
_entity_poly.pdbx_strand_id
1 'polypeptide(L)'
;MKKIVLLFFLCTLSYSQNVSISLHFEGIKDSTKLYYSKSFDGNPSHFVNFKEETVIINNVAHISFSQKNIGRLVTWRTNEMPYAVVLPCKNGDVIDVFFKKNNDKIETSFVGSNAEGLEFLNNSPYFLKLNRELAYIFIDGQSSSEIIEKIEGLKNRNIEELKGLLTNNKISKDFFEFVKLYQETEIVMMSYLYLDGFLSGDESAKISQEETKRTIQKLDSMYNVFDEKYSSIKTNNQYHNIINKCKFISQNILVGKEEDYKLWDAELKNYNFCPKELQEFLIYYQITKNDFDFSLYNRYKRIFPNGIYIKVLRKQSETAKRTTLVPGSFTTFNGDQKKLKLISNEEFPTITDLLKSTFKSKAVFVDIWATWCSPCKDEFKYSDKLTEFLKSQNIELLYLTIDNAKAVGKWSDFIVENKLYGNHYFTTTKLKKELMMLLNIKNDIMIPRYLLFNDRGELILEDAKRPSQGQKLYDQIITAIK
;
A
#
# COMPACT_ATOMS: atom_id res chain seq x y z
N MET A 1 -41.25 -45.10 -49.85
CA MET A 1 -40.69 -43.76 -50.10
C MET A 1 -41.55 -42.76 -49.35
N LYS A 2 -41.12 -41.86 -48.47
CA LYS A 2 -39.83 -41.44 -47.92
C LYS A 2 -40.09 -41.06 -46.45
N LYS A 3 -39.20 -41.51 -45.56
CA LYS A 3 -39.13 -41.05 -44.16
C LYS A 3 -38.78 -39.57 -44.15
N ILE A 4 -39.59 -38.74 -43.50
CA ILE A 4 -39.23 -37.37 -43.12
C ILE A 4 -38.41 -37.50 -41.83
N VAL A 5 -37.10 -37.41 -41.96
CA VAL A 5 -36.17 -37.27 -40.84
C VAL A 5 -36.18 -35.80 -40.47
N LEU A 6 -36.86 -35.47 -39.37
CA LEU A 6 -36.73 -34.17 -38.71
C LEU A 6 -35.37 -34.17 -38.00
N LEU A 7 -34.34 -33.60 -38.62
CA LEU A 7 -33.07 -33.32 -37.96
C LEU A 7 -33.32 -32.22 -36.92
N PHE A 8 -33.49 -32.61 -35.66
CA PHE A 8 -33.28 -31.72 -34.52
C PHE A 8 -31.79 -31.36 -34.48
N PHE A 9 -31.45 -30.18 -35.02
CA PHE A 9 -30.18 -29.54 -34.71
C PHE A 9 -30.21 -29.14 -33.23
N LEU A 10 -29.64 -29.98 -32.38
CA LEU A 10 -29.17 -29.59 -31.04
C LEU A 10 -28.06 -28.55 -31.21
N CYS A 11 -28.45 -27.29 -31.41
CA CYS A 11 -27.57 -26.16 -31.10
C CYS A 11 -27.52 -26.05 -29.58
N THR A 12 -26.68 -26.85 -28.94
CA THR A 12 -26.13 -26.51 -27.62
C THR A 12 -25.19 -25.33 -27.81
N LEU A 13 -25.75 -24.13 -27.96
CA LEU A 13 -25.04 -22.90 -27.66
C LEU A 13 -24.81 -22.91 -26.16
N SER A 14 -23.65 -23.41 -25.73
CA SER A 14 -23.13 -23.16 -24.39
C SER A 14 -22.78 -21.69 -24.28
N TYR A 15 -23.80 -20.84 -24.12
CA TYR A 15 -23.62 -19.49 -23.62
C TYR A 15 -23.07 -19.64 -22.20
N SER A 16 -21.75 -19.59 -22.05
CA SER A 16 -21.12 -19.23 -20.79
C SER A 16 -21.56 -17.79 -20.49
N GLN A 17 -22.70 -17.64 -19.79
CA GLN A 17 -23.18 -16.34 -19.34
C GLN A 17 -22.09 -15.68 -18.49
N ASN A 18 -21.90 -14.37 -18.65
CA ASN A 18 -20.97 -13.61 -17.82
C ASN A 18 -21.37 -13.73 -16.33
N VAL A 19 -20.46 -13.36 -15.43
CA VAL A 19 -20.83 -13.01 -14.05
C VAL A 19 -21.77 -11.80 -14.13
N SER A 20 -22.87 -11.82 -13.37
CA SER A 20 -23.81 -10.70 -13.24
C SER A 20 -23.98 -10.34 -11.77
N ILE A 21 -23.64 -9.10 -11.41
CA ILE A 21 -23.76 -8.58 -10.04
C ILE A 21 -24.62 -7.33 -10.06
N SER A 22 -25.58 -7.27 -9.14
CA SER A 22 -26.38 -6.08 -8.86
C SER A 22 -26.14 -5.65 -7.41
N LEU A 23 -25.72 -4.40 -7.22
CA LEU A 23 -25.51 -3.79 -5.92
C LEU A 23 -26.68 -2.84 -5.65
N HIS A 24 -27.51 -3.15 -4.67
CA HIS A 24 -28.71 -2.40 -4.29
C HIS A 24 -28.44 -1.57 -3.05
N PHE A 25 -28.81 -0.29 -3.06
CA PHE A 25 -28.44 0.66 -2.01
C PHE A 25 -29.65 1.34 -1.38
N GLU A 26 -29.77 1.27 -0.05
CA GLU A 26 -30.73 2.04 0.71
C GLU A 26 -30.00 3.20 1.42
N GLY A 27 -30.31 4.44 1.03
CA GLY A 27 -29.75 5.64 1.66
C GLY A 27 -28.41 6.14 1.09
N ILE A 28 -28.04 5.71 -0.13
CA ILE A 28 -26.92 6.28 -0.91
C ILE A 28 -27.47 7.05 -2.10
N LYS A 29 -26.88 8.20 -2.42
CA LYS A 29 -27.35 9.09 -3.50
C LYS A 29 -27.10 8.47 -4.87
N ASP A 30 -28.05 8.62 -5.78
CA ASP A 30 -27.85 8.35 -7.20
C ASP A 30 -26.69 9.15 -7.80
N SER A 31 -26.10 8.63 -8.86
CA SER A 31 -24.87 9.12 -9.51
C SER A 31 -23.59 9.04 -8.66
N THR A 32 -23.64 8.41 -7.48
CA THR A 32 -22.44 8.08 -6.72
C THR A 32 -21.57 7.10 -7.50
N LYS A 33 -20.27 7.40 -7.60
CA LYS A 33 -19.30 6.51 -8.23
C LYS A 33 -18.88 5.41 -7.27
N LEU A 34 -18.86 4.19 -7.77
CA LEU A 34 -18.38 3.02 -7.06
C LEU A 34 -17.14 2.48 -7.75
N TYR A 35 -16.16 2.06 -6.95
CA TYR A 35 -14.94 1.46 -7.47
C TYR A 35 -14.89 -0.01 -7.12
N TYR A 36 -14.39 -0.82 -8.04
CA TYR A 36 -14.22 -2.24 -7.83
C TYR A 36 -13.01 -2.80 -8.55
N SER A 37 -12.68 -4.04 -8.21
CA SER A 37 -11.53 -4.78 -8.71
C SER A 37 -11.97 -6.13 -9.22
N LYS A 38 -11.46 -6.53 -10.39
CA LYS A 38 -11.69 -7.84 -11.02
C LYS A 38 -10.46 -8.26 -11.81
N SER A 39 -10.47 -9.48 -12.33
CA SER A 39 -9.50 -9.88 -13.36
C SER A 39 -9.67 -9.03 -14.63
N PHE A 40 -8.56 -8.67 -15.27
CA PHE A 40 -8.61 -7.80 -16.46
C PHE A 40 -8.78 -8.56 -17.79
N ASP A 41 -8.64 -9.89 -17.77
CA ASP A 41 -8.81 -10.77 -18.94
C ASP A 41 -9.61 -12.05 -18.63
N GLY A 42 -10.25 -12.11 -17.47
CA GLY A 42 -11.06 -13.25 -17.03
C GLY A 42 -10.26 -14.40 -16.39
N ASN A 43 -8.93 -14.28 -16.30
CA ASN A 43 -8.10 -15.18 -15.49
C ASN A 43 -8.01 -14.66 -14.04
N PRO A 44 -8.48 -15.41 -13.02
CA PRO A 44 -8.40 -15.00 -11.61
C PRO A 44 -7.00 -14.59 -11.11
N SER A 45 -5.94 -15.15 -11.70
CA SER A 45 -4.55 -14.84 -11.34
C SER A 45 -4.08 -13.48 -11.88
N HIS A 46 -4.83 -12.88 -12.82
CA HIS A 46 -4.51 -11.62 -13.49
C HIS A 46 -5.36 -10.48 -12.90
N PHE A 47 -5.19 -10.24 -11.61
CA PHE A 47 -6.01 -9.32 -10.83
C PHE A 47 -5.36 -7.93 -10.69
N VAL A 48 -6.16 -6.87 -10.77
CA VAL A 48 -5.71 -5.48 -10.59
C VAL A 48 -6.60 -4.77 -9.56
N ASN A 49 -5.96 -4.06 -8.61
CA ASN A 49 -6.66 -3.36 -7.54
C ASN A 49 -7.21 -2.00 -8.00
N PHE A 50 -8.51 -1.79 -7.80
CA PHE A 50 -9.25 -0.51 -7.84
C PHE A 50 -9.10 0.27 -9.15
N LYS A 51 -9.38 -0.40 -10.27
CA LYS A 51 -9.24 0.17 -11.62
C LYS A 51 -10.54 0.26 -12.41
N GLU A 52 -11.62 -0.30 -11.90
CA GLU A 52 -12.94 -0.24 -12.55
C GLU A 52 -13.85 0.68 -11.75
N GLU A 53 -14.75 1.38 -12.45
CA GLU A 53 -15.80 2.17 -11.84
C GLU A 53 -17.17 1.84 -12.44
N THR A 54 -18.20 1.98 -11.62
CA THR A 54 -19.61 1.97 -12.03
C THR A 54 -20.34 3.09 -11.27
N VAL A 55 -21.59 3.34 -11.61
CA VAL A 55 -22.41 4.41 -11.00
C VAL A 55 -23.72 3.84 -10.50
N ILE A 56 -24.20 4.40 -9.39
CA ILE A 56 -25.54 4.09 -8.86
C ILE A 56 -26.59 4.83 -9.69
N ILE A 57 -27.56 4.10 -10.21
CA ILE A 57 -28.71 4.63 -10.94
C ILE A 57 -29.97 3.97 -10.40
N ASN A 58 -30.95 4.76 -9.94
CA ASN A 58 -32.16 4.27 -9.30
C ASN A 58 -31.84 3.31 -8.14
N ASN A 59 -30.89 3.70 -7.27
CA ASN A 59 -30.42 2.90 -6.14
C ASN A 59 -29.71 1.57 -6.50
N VAL A 60 -29.39 1.32 -7.76
CA VAL A 60 -28.72 0.08 -8.18
C VAL A 60 -27.48 0.36 -9.01
N ALA A 61 -26.41 -0.40 -8.78
CA ALA A 61 -25.26 -0.46 -9.68
C ALA A 61 -25.09 -1.88 -10.23
N HIS A 62 -24.96 -2.00 -11.55
CA HIS A 62 -24.77 -3.28 -12.21
C HIS A 62 -23.32 -3.47 -12.64
N ILE A 63 -22.82 -4.70 -12.47
CA ILE A 63 -21.48 -5.11 -12.90
C ILE A 63 -21.61 -6.44 -13.64
N SER A 64 -21.07 -6.51 -14.85
CA SER A 64 -21.01 -7.75 -15.63
C SER A 64 -19.64 -7.93 -16.25
N PHE A 65 -19.06 -9.13 -16.14
CA PHE A 65 -17.75 -9.45 -16.71
C PHE A 65 -17.57 -10.96 -16.92
N SER A 66 -16.63 -11.33 -17.79
CA SER A 66 -16.27 -12.73 -18.01
C SER A 66 -15.17 -13.16 -17.04
N GLN A 67 -15.36 -14.32 -16.41
CA GLN A 67 -14.40 -14.96 -15.52
C GLN A 67 -14.63 -16.48 -15.54
N LYS A 68 -13.78 -17.22 -16.25
CA LYS A 68 -14.01 -18.64 -16.55
C LYS A 68 -13.93 -19.53 -15.29
N ASN A 69 -12.93 -19.29 -14.48
CA ASN A 69 -12.70 -19.99 -13.21
C ASN A 69 -13.05 -19.08 -12.06
N ILE A 70 -13.32 -19.66 -10.88
CA ILE A 70 -13.63 -18.83 -9.72
C ILE A 70 -12.50 -17.86 -9.40
N GLY A 71 -12.85 -16.60 -9.32
CA GLY A 71 -12.00 -15.50 -8.88
C GLY A 71 -12.85 -14.55 -8.05
N ARG A 72 -12.25 -13.46 -7.59
CA ARG A 72 -12.97 -12.48 -6.76
C ARG A 72 -13.33 -11.23 -7.56
N LEU A 73 -14.46 -10.63 -7.19
CA LEU A 73 -14.68 -9.20 -7.31
C LEU A 73 -14.54 -8.58 -5.92
N VAL A 74 -13.93 -7.41 -5.84
CA VAL A 74 -13.81 -6.66 -4.56
C VAL A 74 -14.27 -5.24 -4.78
N THR A 75 -15.24 -4.77 -3.99
CA THR A 75 -15.63 -3.36 -3.99
C THR A 75 -14.70 -2.54 -3.09
N TRP A 76 -14.58 -1.25 -3.37
CA TRP A 76 -13.73 -0.34 -2.61
C TRP A 76 -14.54 0.51 -1.64
N ARG A 77 -13.94 0.79 -0.48
CA ARG A 77 -14.49 1.71 0.49
C ARG A 77 -14.28 3.16 0.04
N THR A 78 -15.36 3.94 -0.05
CA THR A 78 -15.33 5.40 -0.24
C THR A 78 -16.02 6.10 0.94
N ASN A 79 -15.99 7.44 0.98
CA ASN A 79 -16.76 8.20 1.97
C ASN A 79 -18.27 7.98 1.82
N GLU A 80 -18.72 7.73 0.59
CA GLU A 80 -20.12 7.50 0.24
C GLU A 80 -20.49 6.01 0.36
N MET A 81 -19.52 5.11 0.21
CA MET A 81 -19.64 3.66 0.38
C MET A 81 -18.64 3.18 1.44
N PRO A 82 -18.92 3.29 2.75
CA PRO A 82 -17.96 2.96 3.80
C PRO A 82 -17.70 1.45 3.98
N TYR A 83 -18.20 0.60 3.09
CA TYR A 83 -18.13 -0.86 3.21
C TYR A 83 -17.62 -1.51 1.92
N ALA A 84 -16.78 -2.53 2.07
CA ALA A 84 -16.23 -3.31 0.96
C ALA A 84 -16.73 -4.76 1.07
N VAL A 85 -17.06 -5.38 -0.05
CA VAL A 85 -17.43 -6.81 -0.12
C VAL A 85 -16.47 -7.57 -1.01
N VAL A 86 -16.24 -8.83 -0.67
CA VAL A 86 -15.48 -9.80 -1.47
C VAL A 86 -16.46 -10.82 -2.02
N LEU A 87 -16.50 -10.94 -3.35
CA LEU A 87 -17.44 -11.79 -4.07
C LEU A 87 -16.68 -12.82 -4.92
N PRO A 88 -16.40 -14.02 -4.41
CA PRO A 88 -15.93 -15.14 -5.22
C PRO A 88 -17.02 -15.54 -6.21
N CYS A 89 -16.73 -15.46 -7.50
CA CYS A 89 -17.69 -15.68 -8.58
C CYS A 89 -17.02 -16.18 -9.86
N LYS A 90 -17.81 -16.79 -10.75
CA LYS A 90 -17.42 -17.21 -12.10
C LYS A 90 -18.59 -17.09 -13.07
N ASN A 91 -18.31 -17.28 -14.35
CA ASN A 91 -19.32 -17.27 -15.40
C ASN A 91 -20.54 -18.13 -15.04
N GLY A 92 -21.73 -17.55 -15.21
CA GLY A 92 -23.02 -18.12 -14.83
C GLY A 92 -23.51 -17.68 -13.45
N ASP A 93 -22.67 -17.05 -12.62
CA ASP A 93 -23.12 -16.56 -11.32
C ASP A 93 -23.95 -15.27 -11.46
N VAL A 94 -25.09 -15.27 -10.77
CA VAL A 94 -25.96 -14.10 -10.60
C VAL A 94 -26.03 -13.79 -9.11
N ILE A 95 -25.59 -12.60 -8.72
CA ILE A 95 -25.46 -12.19 -7.31
C ILE A 95 -26.09 -10.82 -7.12
N ASP A 96 -27.06 -10.73 -6.23
CA ASP A 96 -27.60 -9.47 -5.73
C ASP A 96 -27.03 -9.21 -4.33
N VAL A 97 -26.47 -8.01 -4.13
CA VAL A 97 -25.96 -7.55 -2.84
C VAL A 97 -26.78 -6.36 -2.40
N PHE A 98 -27.37 -6.42 -1.21
CA PHE A 98 -28.17 -5.34 -0.64
C PHE A 98 -27.37 -4.64 0.45
N PHE A 99 -27.22 -3.32 0.33
CA PHE A 99 -26.59 -2.46 1.33
C PHE A 99 -27.68 -1.62 2.00
N LYS A 100 -27.91 -1.87 3.28
CA LYS A 100 -28.88 -1.13 4.08
C LYS A 100 -28.19 -0.26 5.12
N LYS A 101 -28.42 1.05 5.05
CA LYS A 101 -27.91 1.98 6.06
C LYS A 101 -28.85 2.03 7.27
N ASN A 102 -28.40 1.49 8.39
CA ASN A 102 -29.06 1.57 9.69
C ASN A 102 -28.21 2.47 10.62
N ASN A 103 -28.62 3.73 10.79
CA ASN A 103 -27.86 4.76 11.50
C ASN A 103 -26.43 4.92 10.89
N ASP A 104 -25.39 4.71 11.71
CA ASP A 104 -23.98 4.77 11.30
C ASP A 104 -23.41 3.43 10.81
N LYS A 105 -24.23 2.36 10.79
CA LYS A 105 -23.82 1.03 10.32
C LYS A 105 -24.46 0.72 8.97
N ILE A 106 -23.71 0.03 8.12
CA ILE A 106 -24.23 -0.57 6.90
C ILE A 106 -24.31 -2.07 7.13
N GLU A 107 -25.49 -2.62 6.93
CA GLU A 107 -25.74 -4.06 6.88
C GLU A 107 -25.74 -4.51 5.42
N THR A 108 -25.13 -5.67 5.18
CA THR A 108 -25.09 -6.30 3.85
C THR A 108 -25.81 -7.63 3.86
N SER A 109 -26.55 -7.94 2.80
CA SER A 109 -27.13 -9.26 2.56
C SER A 109 -26.99 -9.68 1.11
N PHE A 110 -27.06 -10.99 0.86
CA PHE A 110 -26.74 -11.59 -0.43
C PHE A 110 -27.89 -12.47 -0.92
N VAL A 111 -28.19 -12.43 -2.22
CA VAL A 111 -29.15 -13.30 -2.89
C VAL A 111 -28.53 -13.83 -4.20
N GLY A 112 -28.87 -15.06 -4.57
CA GLY A 112 -28.39 -15.70 -5.80
C GLY A 112 -27.27 -16.72 -5.55
N SER A 113 -26.32 -16.80 -6.48
CA SER A 113 -25.23 -17.78 -6.46
C SER A 113 -24.41 -17.69 -5.17
N ASN A 114 -24.30 -18.82 -4.45
CA ASN A 114 -23.53 -18.97 -3.21
C ASN A 114 -23.90 -17.96 -2.11
N ALA A 115 -25.15 -17.45 -2.07
CA ALA A 115 -25.58 -16.40 -1.15
C ALA A 115 -25.23 -16.68 0.32
N GLU A 116 -25.50 -17.88 0.84
CA GLU A 116 -25.16 -18.22 2.23
C GLU A 116 -23.64 -18.29 2.46
N GLY A 117 -22.86 -18.66 1.43
CA GLY A 117 -21.40 -18.61 1.48
C GLY A 117 -20.85 -17.18 1.46
N LEU A 118 -21.49 -16.28 0.73
CA LEU A 118 -21.14 -14.86 0.70
C LEU A 118 -21.48 -14.17 2.02
N GLU A 119 -22.61 -14.52 2.61
CA GLU A 119 -23.00 -14.12 3.97
C GLU A 119 -21.93 -14.55 4.98
N PHE A 120 -21.53 -15.81 4.93
CA PHE A 120 -20.44 -16.33 5.75
C PHE A 120 -19.11 -15.58 5.52
N LEU A 121 -18.70 -15.35 4.28
CA LEU A 121 -17.42 -14.70 3.98
C LEU A 121 -17.38 -13.23 4.43
N ASN A 122 -18.47 -12.49 4.24
CA ASN A 122 -18.47 -11.04 4.44
C ASN A 122 -18.99 -10.63 5.83
N ASN A 123 -19.91 -11.40 6.42
CA ASN A 123 -20.61 -11.02 7.66
C ASN A 123 -20.34 -11.94 8.85
N SER A 124 -19.69 -13.10 8.67
CA SER A 124 -19.50 -14.03 9.79
C SER A 124 -18.63 -13.42 10.91
N PRO A 125 -18.91 -13.76 12.17
CA PRO A 125 -18.05 -13.40 13.29
C PRO A 125 -16.60 -13.86 13.10
N TYR A 126 -16.36 -14.94 12.35
CA TYR A 126 -15.03 -15.46 12.11
C TYR A 126 -14.13 -14.42 11.45
N PHE A 127 -14.47 -13.95 10.24
CA PHE A 127 -13.61 -12.99 9.52
C PHE A 127 -13.54 -11.64 10.24
N LEU A 128 -14.63 -11.24 10.91
CA LEU A 128 -14.68 -10.00 11.70
C LEU A 128 -13.81 -10.05 12.97
N LYS A 129 -13.65 -11.23 13.59
CA LYS A 129 -12.90 -11.42 14.85
C LYS A 129 -11.55 -12.08 14.66
N LEU A 130 -11.22 -12.56 13.46
CA LEU A 130 -10.02 -13.35 13.17
C LEU A 130 -8.74 -12.69 13.71
N ASN A 131 -8.55 -11.39 13.46
CA ASN A 131 -7.40 -10.65 13.98
C ASN A 131 -7.33 -10.71 15.51
N ARG A 132 -8.45 -10.47 16.20
CA ARG A 132 -8.51 -10.50 17.66
C ARG A 132 -8.25 -11.90 18.20
N GLU A 133 -8.81 -12.95 17.59
CA GLU A 133 -8.56 -14.33 18.03
C GLU A 133 -7.09 -14.72 17.83
N LEU A 134 -6.49 -14.37 16.69
CA LEU A 134 -5.06 -14.59 16.46
C LEU A 134 -4.19 -13.82 17.46
N ALA A 135 -4.54 -12.57 17.79
CA ALA A 135 -3.83 -11.79 18.80
C ALA A 135 -3.71 -12.55 20.13
N TYR A 136 -4.82 -13.10 20.63
CA TYR A 136 -4.80 -13.91 21.85
C TYR A 136 -3.96 -15.17 21.70
N ILE A 137 -4.06 -15.86 20.57
CA ILE A 137 -3.26 -17.07 20.31
C ILE A 137 -1.76 -16.76 20.39
N PHE A 138 -1.30 -15.67 19.77
CA PHE A 138 0.12 -15.30 19.75
C PHE A 138 0.62 -14.74 21.08
N ILE A 139 -0.16 -13.88 21.75
CA ILE A 139 0.22 -13.27 23.03
C ILE A 139 0.26 -14.31 24.16
N ASP A 140 -0.68 -15.26 24.16
CA ASP A 140 -0.78 -16.24 25.25
C ASP A 140 -0.06 -17.57 24.97
N GLY A 141 0.33 -17.83 23.71
CA GLY A 141 1.03 -19.05 23.35
C GLY A 141 2.34 -19.24 24.09
N GLN A 142 2.58 -20.44 24.63
CA GLN A 142 3.80 -20.79 25.38
C GLN A 142 4.82 -21.57 24.54
N SER A 143 4.42 -22.08 23.37
CA SER A 143 5.29 -22.82 22.47
C SER A 143 4.82 -22.75 21.02
N SER A 144 5.73 -23.05 20.10
CA SER A 144 5.42 -23.18 18.68
C SER A 144 4.32 -24.22 18.42
N SER A 145 4.35 -25.35 19.11
CA SER A 145 3.33 -26.40 18.92
C SER A 145 1.94 -25.95 19.36
N GLU A 146 1.84 -25.29 20.52
CA GLU A 146 0.56 -24.78 21.03
C GLU A 146 -0.03 -23.70 20.12
N ILE A 147 0.80 -22.78 19.64
CA ILE A 147 0.35 -21.72 18.70
C ILE A 147 -0.21 -22.35 17.43
N ILE A 148 0.52 -23.31 16.83
CA ILE A 148 0.08 -23.99 15.61
C ILE A 148 -1.22 -24.76 15.85
N GLU A 149 -1.34 -25.49 16.97
CA GLU A 149 -2.56 -26.22 17.32
C GLU A 149 -3.77 -25.29 17.44
N LYS A 150 -3.60 -24.15 18.12
CA LYS A 150 -4.67 -23.14 18.27
C LYS A 150 -5.05 -22.51 16.94
N ILE A 151 -4.09 -22.20 16.07
CA ILE A 151 -4.34 -21.68 14.71
C ILE A 151 -5.12 -22.71 13.88
N GLU A 152 -4.70 -23.98 13.90
CA GLU A 152 -5.40 -25.04 13.16
C GLU A 152 -6.80 -25.29 13.72
N GLY A 153 -6.97 -25.25 15.05
CA GLY A 153 -8.29 -25.35 15.68
C GLY A 153 -9.21 -24.21 15.25
N LEU A 154 -8.71 -22.97 15.24
CA LEU A 154 -9.44 -21.80 14.73
C LEU A 154 -9.83 -21.99 13.26
N LYS A 155 -8.88 -22.41 12.41
CA LYS A 155 -9.12 -22.62 10.99
C LYS A 155 -10.16 -23.72 10.74
N ASN A 156 -10.01 -24.86 11.40
CA ASN A 156 -10.84 -26.04 11.19
C ASN A 156 -12.29 -25.80 11.62
N ARG A 157 -12.53 -25.08 12.74
CA ARG A 157 -13.90 -24.69 13.13
C ARG A 157 -14.63 -23.96 11.99
N ASN A 158 -13.96 -23.03 11.34
CA ASN A 158 -14.51 -22.28 10.21
C ASN A 158 -14.72 -23.14 8.96
N ILE A 159 -13.77 -24.04 8.67
CA ILE A 159 -13.88 -24.96 7.53
C ILE A 159 -15.05 -25.93 7.71
N GLU A 160 -15.33 -26.40 8.93
CA GLU A 160 -16.47 -27.30 9.17
C GLU A 160 -17.83 -26.62 8.92
N GLU A 161 -17.98 -25.34 9.31
CA GLU A 161 -19.18 -24.56 8.97
C GLU A 161 -19.36 -24.43 7.45
N LEU A 162 -18.28 -24.06 6.74
CA LEU A 162 -18.28 -23.95 5.28
C LEU A 162 -18.53 -25.30 4.58
N LYS A 163 -18.01 -26.41 5.13
CA LYS A 163 -18.31 -27.77 4.65
C LYS A 163 -19.79 -28.10 4.81
N GLY A 164 -20.42 -27.69 5.91
CA GLY A 164 -21.87 -27.84 6.11
C GLY A 164 -22.67 -27.16 5.00
N LEU A 165 -22.28 -25.95 4.59
CA LEU A 165 -22.89 -25.26 3.45
C LEU A 165 -22.69 -26.02 2.13
N LEU A 166 -21.50 -26.58 1.91
CA LEU A 166 -21.20 -27.37 0.71
C LEU A 166 -22.05 -28.65 0.66
N THR A 167 -22.09 -29.42 1.76
CA THR A 167 -22.85 -30.68 1.86
C THR A 167 -24.36 -30.45 1.67
N ASN A 168 -24.87 -29.29 2.10
CA ASN A 168 -26.27 -28.91 1.91
C ASN A 168 -26.55 -28.23 0.55
N ASN A 169 -25.60 -28.27 -0.39
CA ASN A 169 -25.69 -27.65 -1.72
C ASN A 169 -26.01 -26.14 -1.71
N LYS A 170 -25.62 -25.45 -0.62
CA LYS A 170 -25.79 -24.00 -0.48
C LYS A 170 -24.69 -23.20 -1.17
N ILE A 171 -23.52 -23.82 -1.32
CA ILE A 171 -22.39 -23.28 -2.06
C ILE A 171 -21.84 -24.32 -3.04
N SER A 172 -21.18 -23.83 -4.09
CA SER A 172 -20.47 -24.68 -5.03
C SER A 172 -19.12 -25.14 -4.48
N LYS A 173 -18.60 -26.25 -5.03
CA LYS A 173 -17.26 -26.76 -4.70
C LYS A 173 -16.16 -25.72 -4.96
N ASP A 174 -16.23 -25.02 -6.08
CA ASP A 174 -15.23 -24.00 -6.44
C ASP A 174 -15.25 -22.84 -5.43
N PHE A 175 -16.44 -22.43 -4.97
CA PHE A 175 -16.60 -21.43 -3.92
C PHE A 175 -15.98 -21.90 -2.60
N PHE A 176 -16.26 -23.13 -2.20
CA PHE A 176 -15.68 -23.74 -1.01
C PHE A 176 -14.13 -23.72 -1.05
N GLU A 177 -13.53 -24.20 -2.14
CA GLU A 177 -12.06 -24.24 -2.28
C GLU A 177 -11.45 -22.84 -2.31
N PHE A 178 -12.10 -21.88 -2.97
CA PHE A 178 -11.65 -20.48 -2.97
C PHE A 178 -11.63 -19.89 -1.55
N VAL A 179 -12.73 -20.02 -0.80
CA VAL A 179 -12.83 -19.43 0.54
C VAL A 179 -11.85 -20.09 1.50
N LYS A 180 -11.61 -21.39 1.37
CA LYS A 180 -10.57 -22.10 2.12
C LYS A 180 -9.17 -21.51 1.86
N LEU A 181 -8.79 -21.36 0.59
CA LEU A 181 -7.49 -20.77 0.23
C LEU A 181 -7.40 -19.31 0.67
N TYR A 182 -8.48 -18.54 0.52
CA TYR A 182 -8.56 -17.17 1.01
C TYR A 182 -8.29 -17.09 2.51
N GLN A 183 -8.95 -17.93 3.30
CA GLN A 183 -8.74 -18.04 4.76
C GLN A 183 -7.30 -18.39 5.13
N GLU A 184 -6.66 -19.32 4.40
CA GLU A 184 -5.24 -19.64 4.61
C GLU A 184 -4.37 -18.38 4.43
N THR A 185 -4.62 -17.57 3.39
CA THR A 185 -3.84 -16.35 3.17
C THR A 185 -4.03 -15.30 4.26
N GLU A 186 -5.23 -15.18 4.84
CA GLU A 186 -5.51 -14.28 5.98
C GLU A 186 -4.75 -14.70 7.24
N ILE A 187 -4.80 -16.00 7.57
CA ILE A 187 -4.13 -16.56 8.75
C ILE A 187 -2.62 -16.39 8.64
N VAL A 188 -2.02 -16.74 7.49
CA VAL A 188 -0.57 -16.66 7.31
C VAL A 188 -0.09 -15.21 7.38
N MET A 189 -0.84 -14.27 6.78
CA MET A 189 -0.46 -12.86 6.78
C MET A 189 -0.40 -12.30 8.19
N MET A 190 -1.46 -12.52 8.97
CA MET A 190 -1.53 -12.07 10.36
C MET A 190 -0.48 -12.78 11.22
N SER A 191 -0.28 -14.09 11.02
CA SER A 191 0.71 -14.86 11.77
C SER A 191 2.14 -14.36 11.53
N TYR A 192 2.50 -14.12 10.27
CA TYR A 192 3.79 -13.56 9.93
C TYR A 192 3.98 -12.15 10.50
N LEU A 193 2.93 -11.33 10.57
CA LEU A 193 3.00 -10.01 11.20
C LEU A 193 3.35 -10.09 12.69
N TYR A 194 2.67 -10.94 13.46
CA TYR A 194 2.98 -11.13 14.89
C TYR A 194 4.39 -11.67 15.09
N LEU A 195 4.75 -12.72 14.36
CA LEU A 195 6.06 -13.36 14.49
C LEU A 195 7.20 -12.41 14.09
N ASP A 196 7.01 -11.59 13.06
CA ASP A 196 7.98 -10.56 12.68
C ASP A 196 8.14 -9.47 13.75
N GLY A 197 7.03 -9.07 14.38
CA GLY A 197 7.04 -8.15 15.52
C GLY A 197 7.83 -8.73 16.70
N PHE A 198 7.60 -10.00 17.03
CA PHE A 198 8.32 -10.71 18.09
C PHE A 198 9.82 -10.80 17.78
N LEU A 199 10.21 -11.12 16.54
CA LEU A 199 11.62 -11.09 16.11
C LEU A 199 12.25 -9.70 16.19
N SER A 200 11.44 -8.65 16.10
CA SER A 200 11.87 -7.25 16.13
C SER A 200 11.88 -6.64 17.55
N GLY A 201 11.64 -7.46 18.59
CA GLY A 201 11.75 -7.04 20.00
C GLY A 201 10.43 -6.67 20.68
N ASP A 202 9.28 -7.06 20.13
CA ASP A 202 8.00 -6.95 20.84
C ASP A 202 7.98 -7.87 22.09
N GLU A 203 7.94 -7.26 23.28
CA GLU A 203 7.99 -7.92 24.59
C GLU A 203 6.65 -8.55 25.01
N SER A 204 5.58 -8.40 24.22
CA SER A 204 4.29 -9.06 24.50
C SER A 204 4.34 -10.58 24.28
N ALA A 205 5.34 -11.08 23.56
CA ALA A 205 5.53 -12.50 23.29
C ALA A 205 5.95 -13.27 24.55
N LYS A 206 5.29 -14.41 24.81
CA LYS A 206 5.69 -15.37 25.86
C LYS A 206 6.62 -16.48 25.36
N ILE A 207 6.87 -16.53 24.04
CA ILE A 207 7.78 -17.49 23.40
C ILE A 207 9.16 -16.87 23.15
N SER A 208 10.20 -17.70 23.11
CA SER A 208 11.55 -17.26 22.79
C SER A 208 11.71 -16.90 21.30
N GLN A 209 12.81 -16.22 20.97
CA GLN A 209 13.21 -15.97 19.57
C GLN A 209 13.35 -17.28 18.76
N GLU A 210 13.87 -18.35 19.37
CA GLU A 210 14.00 -19.65 18.70
C GLU A 210 12.64 -20.33 18.48
N GLU A 211 11.72 -20.26 19.45
CA GLU A 211 10.36 -20.77 19.26
C GLU A 211 9.56 -19.93 18.23
N THR A 212 9.85 -18.63 18.14
CA THR A 212 9.30 -17.74 17.09
C THR A 212 9.75 -18.20 15.71
N LYS A 213 11.06 -18.42 15.50
CA LYS A 213 11.61 -18.96 14.23
C LYS A 213 11.02 -20.34 13.90
N ARG A 214 10.91 -21.23 14.90
CA ARG A 214 10.29 -22.55 14.73
C ARG A 214 8.84 -22.45 14.29
N THR A 215 8.09 -21.48 14.82
CA THR A 215 6.70 -21.23 14.43
C THR A 215 6.60 -20.76 12.98
N ILE A 216 7.49 -19.86 12.56
CA ILE A 216 7.59 -19.44 11.15
C ILE A 216 7.86 -20.65 10.23
N GLN A 217 8.81 -21.52 10.60
CA GLN A 217 9.15 -22.72 9.83
C GLN A 217 7.98 -23.70 9.71
N LYS A 218 7.23 -23.95 10.80
CA LYS A 218 6.05 -24.80 10.78
C LYS A 218 4.94 -24.22 9.90
N LEU A 219 4.64 -22.93 10.03
CA LEU A 219 3.67 -22.25 9.18
C LEU A 219 4.05 -22.35 7.70
N ASP A 220 5.33 -22.12 7.37
CA ASP A 220 5.79 -22.21 5.98
C ASP A 220 5.68 -23.64 5.41
N SER A 221 5.92 -24.67 6.24
CA SER A 221 5.76 -26.06 5.82
C SER A 221 4.31 -26.44 5.53
N MET A 222 3.36 -25.81 6.23
CA MET A 222 1.92 -26.06 6.07
C MET A 222 1.32 -25.20 4.94
N TYR A 223 1.82 -23.97 4.82
CA TYR A 223 1.26 -22.91 3.97
C TYR A 223 2.36 -22.23 3.17
N ASN A 224 3.04 -22.98 2.32
CA ASN A 224 4.05 -22.40 1.44
C ASN A 224 3.39 -21.38 0.50
N VAL A 225 3.52 -20.10 0.81
CA VAL A 225 2.86 -19.00 0.08
C VAL A 225 3.39 -18.78 -1.33
N PHE A 226 4.45 -19.50 -1.73
CA PHE A 226 4.92 -19.53 -3.11
C PHE A 226 4.25 -20.62 -3.97
N ASP A 227 3.42 -21.48 -3.37
CA ASP A 227 2.70 -22.54 -4.06
C ASP A 227 1.67 -21.96 -5.07
N GLU A 228 1.60 -22.58 -6.24
CA GLU A 228 0.71 -22.20 -7.34
C GLU A 228 -0.77 -22.29 -6.95
N LYS A 229 -1.13 -23.06 -5.91
CA LYS A 229 -2.51 -23.09 -5.40
C LYS A 229 -3.03 -21.70 -4.98
N TYR A 230 -2.14 -20.77 -4.60
CA TYR A 230 -2.52 -19.40 -4.25
C TYR A 230 -2.53 -18.44 -5.44
N SER A 231 -2.28 -18.92 -6.67
CA SER A 231 -2.19 -18.07 -7.87
C SER A 231 -3.47 -17.27 -8.14
N SER A 232 -4.65 -17.85 -7.85
CA SER A 232 -5.95 -17.21 -7.97
C SER A 232 -6.29 -16.24 -6.81
N ILE A 233 -5.49 -16.24 -5.74
CA ILE A 233 -5.68 -15.43 -4.53
C ILE A 233 -4.71 -14.23 -4.56
N LYS A 234 -4.80 -13.38 -5.59
CA LYS A 234 -4.00 -12.14 -5.68
C LYS A 234 -4.60 -11.03 -4.81
N THR A 235 -4.40 -11.14 -3.50
CA THR A 235 -4.85 -10.19 -2.48
C THR A 235 -3.71 -9.30 -1.97
N ASN A 236 -4.06 -8.24 -1.24
CA ASN A 236 -3.07 -7.47 -0.48
C ASN A 236 -2.33 -8.36 0.52
N ASN A 237 -3.05 -9.31 1.12
CA ASN A 237 -2.49 -10.23 2.10
C ASN A 237 -1.54 -11.23 1.46
N GLN A 238 -1.83 -11.68 0.23
CA GLN A 238 -0.89 -12.50 -0.52
C GLN A 238 0.38 -11.74 -0.91
N TYR A 239 0.28 -10.45 -1.24
CA TYR A 239 1.46 -9.60 -1.40
C TYR A 239 2.30 -9.56 -0.10
N HIS A 240 1.67 -9.35 1.06
CA HIS A 240 2.37 -9.35 2.35
C HIS A 240 2.99 -10.70 2.71
N ASN A 241 2.28 -11.80 2.44
CA ASN A 241 2.76 -13.16 2.62
C ASN A 241 4.07 -13.41 1.85
N ILE A 242 4.09 -13.03 0.57
CA ILE A 242 5.26 -13.23 -0.30
C ILE A 242 6.45 -12.43 0.22
N ILE A 243 6.27 -11.13 0.55
CA ILE A 243 7.39 -10.29 1.01
C ILE A 243 7.91 -10.71 2.40
N ASN A 244 7.03 -11.20 3.28
CA ASN A 244 7.43 -11.69 4.60
C ASN A 244 8.21 -13.00 4.48
N LYS A 245 7.76 -13.94 3.62
CA LYS A 245 8.55 -15.14 3.31
C LYS A 245 9.93 -14.78 2.74
N CYS A 246 9.99 -13.87 1.78
CA CYS A 246 11.26 -13.33 1.26
C CYS A 246 12.17 -12.74 2.36
N LYS A 247 11.59 -11.98 3.31
CA LYS A 247 12.31 -11.44 4.46
C LYS A 247 12.86 -12.57 5.35
N PHE A 248 12.05 -13.56 5.71
CA PHE A 248 12.49 -14.67 6.55
C PHE A 248 13.55 -15.55 5.87
N ILE A 249 13.52 -15.70 4.55
CA ILE A 249 14.61 -16.33 3.79
C ILE A 249 15.89 -15.49 3.90
N SER A 250 15.80 -14.17 3.70
CA SER A 250 16.97 -13.28 3.82
C SER A 250 17.61 -13.24 5.22
N GLN A 251 16.84 -13.62 6.24
CA GLN A 251 17.28 -13.73 7.64
C GLN A 251 17.76 -15.15 8.00
N ASN A 252 17.84 -16.07 7.02
CA ASN A 252 18.18 -17.48 7.20
C ASN A 252 17.23 -18.25 8.15
N ILE A 253 15.98 -17.78 8.32
CA ILE A 253 14.96 -18.47 9.12
C ILE A 253 14.28 -19.55 8.28
N LEU A 254 14.01 -19.22 7.01
CA LEU A 254 13.45 -20.13 6.01
C LEU A 254 14.49 -20.44 4.94
N VAL A 255 14.38 -21.63 4.34
CA VAL A 255 15.23 -22.03 3.22
C VAL A 255 14.69 -21.42 1.93
N GLY A 256 15.58 -20.85 1.12
CA GLY A 256 15.22 -20.32 -0.19
C GLY A 256 16.46 -20.04 -1.04
N LYS A 257 16.21 -19.72 -2.31
CA LYS A 257 17.23 -19.43 -3.30
C LYS A 257 17.03 -18.01 -3.84
N GLU A 258 18.11 -17.24 -3.92
CA GLU A 258 18.07 -15.92 -4.56
C GLU A 258 18.03 -16.08 -6.09
N GLU A 259 17.06 -15.42 -6.72
CA GLU A 259 16.91 -15.30 -8.18
C GLU A 259 16.92 -13.82 -8.57
N ASP A 260 18.12 -13.27 -8.76
CA ASP A 260 18.31 -11.84 -9.05
C ASP A 260 18.19 -11.52 -10.54
N TYR A 261 17.01 -11.02 -10.94
CA TYR A 261 16.74 -10.53 -12.29
C TYR A 261 17.10 -9.05 -12.51
N LYS A 262 17.84 -8.43 -11.59
CA LYS A 262 18.18 -6.99 -11.60
C LYS A 262 16.92 -6.10 -11.61
N LEU A 263 15.91 -6.55 -10.88
CA LEU A 263 14.62 -5.89 -10.77
C LEU A 263 14.62 -4.87 -9.62
N TRP A 264 15.18 -5.29 -8.48
CA TRP A 264 15.05 -4.60 -7.19
C TRP A 264 16.28 -3.78 -6.83
N ASP A 265 16.04 -2.63 -6.20
CA ASP A 265 17.09 -1.86 -5.53
C ASP A 265 17.51 -2.52 -4.22
N ALA A 266 18.60 -2.04 -3.61
CA ALA A 266 19.15 -2.58 -2.36
C ALA A 266 18.09 -2.72 -1.24
N GLU A 267 17.18 -1.74 -1.11
CA GLU A 267 16.10 -1.74 -0.11
C GLU A 267 15.08 -2.88 -0.29
N LEU A 268 14.92 -3.38 -1.51
CA LEU A 268 13.96 -4.43 -1.87
C LEU A 268 14.66 -5.71 -2.33
N LYS A 269 15.98 -5.84 -2.07
CA LYS A 269 16.79 -6.96 -2.57
C LYS A 269 16.24 -8.32 -2.11
N ASN A 270 15.63 -8.41 -0.94
CA ASN A 270 15.02 -9.64 -0.45
C ASN A 270 13.89 -10.15 -1.38
N TYR A 271 13.29 -9.33 -2.22
CA TYR A 271 12.26 -9.78 -3.16
C TYR A 271 12.84 -10.68 -4.27
N ASN A 272 14.16 -10.78 -4.41
CA ASN A 272 14.82 -11.79 -5.23
C ASN A 272 14.60 -13.23 -4.72
N PHE A 273 14.12 -13.43 -3.49
CA PHE A 273 13.93 -14.77 -2.89
C PHE A 273 12.61 -15.47 -3.27
N CYS A 274 11.78 -14.88 -4.13
CA CYS A 274 10.59 -15.54 -4.66
C CYS A 274 10.74 -15.87 -6.16
N PRO A 275 9.99 -16.87 -6.67
CA PRO A 275 9.97 -17.22 -8.08
C PRO A 275 9.67 -16.03 -8.99
N LYS A 276 10.17 -16.08 -10.23
CA LYS A 276 10.04 -15.02 -11.22
C LYS A 276 8.60 -14.50 -11.41
N GLU A 277 7.61 -15.40 -11.41
CA GLU A 277 6.19 -15.06 -11.58
C GLU A 277 5.66 -14.23 -10.39
N LEU A 278 6.15 -14.52 -9.18
CA LEU A 278 5.81 -13.74 -7.99
C LEU A 278 6.57 -12.42 -7.96
N GLN A 279 7.82 -12.37 -8.42
CA GLN A 279 8.53 -11.10 -8.59
C GLN A 279 7.80 -10.17 -9.57
N GLU A 280 7.23 -10.72 -10.65
CA GLU A 280 6.39 -9.95 -11.58
C GLU A 280 5.17 -9.32 -10.88
N PHE A 281 4.47 -10.11 -10.06
CA PHE A 281 3.35 -9.62 -9.25
C PHE A 281 3.79 -8.54 -8.24
N LEU A 282 4.90 -8.76 -7.54
CA LEU A 282 5.43 -7.80 -6.58
C LEU A 282 5.78 -6.46 -7.25
N ILE A 283 6.42 -6.47 -8.43
CA ILE A 283 6.82 -5.21 -9.08
C ILE A 283 5.62 -4.47 -9.64
N TYR A 284 4.63 -5.18 -10.20
CA TYR A 284 3.35 -4.58 -10.57
C TYR A 284 2.72 -3.86 -9.36
N TYR A 285 2.68 -4.54 -8.21
CA TYR A 285 2.15 -3.95 -6.98
C TYR A 285 2.97 -2.71 -6.57
N GLN A 286 4.30 -2.77 -6.62
CA GLN A 286 5.17 -1.65 -6.25
C GLN A 286 5.02 -0.43 -7.18
N ILE A 287 4.92 -0.65 -8.50
CA ILE A 287 4.69 0.43 -9.48
C ILE A 287 3.39 1.17 -9.18
N THR A 288 2.38 0.45 -8.70
CA THR A 288 1.00 0.96 -8.56
C THR A 288 0.57 1.25 -7.12
N LYS A 289 1.44 1.02 -6.14
CA LYS A 289 1.13 1.14 -4.70
C LYS A 289 0.80 2.58 -4.28
N ASN A 290 1.48 3.56 -4.88
CA ASN A 290 1.24 4.99 -4.67
C ASN A 290 1.04 5.64 -6.05
N ASP A 291 1.68 6.79 -6.29
CA ASP A 291 1.88 7.31 -7.64
C ASP A 291 2.65 6.31 -8.51
N PHE A 292 2.37 6.36 -9.81
CA PHE A 292 2.96 5.46 -10.78
C PHE A 292 4.48 5.61 -10.84
N ASP A 293 5.23 4.59 -10.44
CA ASP A 293 6.70 4.61 -10.46
C ASP A 293 7.23 4.30 -11.86
N PHE A 294 7.61 5.35 -12.61
CA PHE A 294 8.17 5.22 -13.96
C PHE A 294 9.53 4.51 -14.00
N SER A 295 10.33 4.58 -12.94
CA SER A 295 11.63 3.91 -12.86
C SER A 295 11.43 2.39 -12.80
N LEU A 296 10.59 1.94 -11.86
CA LEU A 296 10.21 0.53 -11.75
C LEU A 296 9.49 0.05 -13.00
N TYR A 297 8.62 0.86 -13.60
CA TYR A 297 7.96 0.51 -14.87
C TYR A 297 8.96 0.30 -16.02
N ASN A 298 10.01 1.13 -16.12
CA ASN A 298 11.03 0.94 -17.15
C ASN A 298 11.85 -0.35 -16.92
N ARG A 299 12.15 -0.71 -15.67
CA ARG A 299 12.77 -2.00 -15.34
C ARG A 299 11.85 -3.17 -15.66
N TYR A 300 10.57 -3.06 -15.28
CA TYR A 300 9.54 -4.04 -15.60
C TYR A 300 9.48 -4.32 -17.10
N LYS A 301 9.38 -3.30 -17.95
CA LYS A 301 9.36 -3.45 -19.41
C LYS A 301 10.56 -4.23 -19.96
N ARG A 302 11.75 -4.00 -19.40
CA ARG A 302 12.99 -4.64 -19.84
C ARG A 302 13.03 -6.12 -19.45
N ILE A 303 12.60 -6.45 -18.24
CA ILE A 303 12.68 -7.82 -17.69
C ILE A 303 11.46 -8.67 -18.11
N PHE A 304 10.29 -8.05 -18.24
CA PHE A 304 9.01 -8.67 -18.57
C PHE A 304 8.37 -7.99 -19.81
N PRO A 305 9.03 -8.01 -20.99
CA PRO A 305 8.49 -7.37 -22.20
C PRO A 305 7.15 -7.98 -22.63
N ASN A 306 6.92 -9.26 -22.30
CA ASN A 306 5.67 -9.99 -22.52
C ASN A 306 4.97 -10.36 -21.20
N GLY A 307 5.24 -9.62 -20.13
CA GLY A 307 4.66 -9.87 -18.81
C GLY A 307 3.14 -9.71 -18.79
N ILE A 308 2.49 -10.36 -17.84
CA ILE A 308 1.05 -10.35 -17.61
C ILE A 308 0.52 -8.91 -17.48
N TYR A 309 1.24 -8.05 -16.75
CA TYR A 309 0.80 -6.69 -16.43
C TYR A 309 1.22 -5.62 -17.45
N ILE A 310 1.95 -5.97 -18.52
CA ILE A 310 2.54 -4.97 -19.44
C ILE A 310 1.51 -4.04 -20.08
N LYS A 311 0.38 -4.60 -20.54
CA LYS A 311 -0.69 -3.83 -21.17
C LYS A 311 -1.38 -2.89 -20.18
N VAL A 312 -1.62 -3.40 -18.97
CA VAL A 312 -2.23 -2.64 -17.87
C VAL A 312 -1.31 -1.48 -17.47
N LEU A 313 -0.03 -1.75 -17.23
CA LEU A 313 0.95 -0.75 -16.82
C LEU A 313 1.18 0.30 -17.91
N ARG A 314 1.18 -0.08 -19.19
CA ARG A 314 1.27 0.87 -20.32
C ARG A 314 0.11 1.87 -20.29
N LYS A 315 -1.13 1.38 -20.21
CA LYS A 315 -2.32 2.25 -20.13
C LYS A 315 -2.25 3.18 -18.92
N GLN A 316 -1.83 2.66 -17.76
CA GLN A 316 -1.70 3.48 -16.55
C GLN A 316 -0.61 4.55 -16.70
N SER A 317 0.52 4.22 -17.33
CA SER A 317 1.63 5.16 -17.56
C SER A 317 1.26 6.34 -18.47
N GLU A 318 0.27 6.16 -19.36
CA GLU A 318 -0.25 7.20 -20.25
C GLU A 318 -1.10 8.23 -19.47
N THR A 319 -1.86 7.75 -18.47
CA THR A 319 -2.73 8.58 -17.62
C THR A 319 -2.06 9.10 -16.35
N ALA A 320 -0.91 8.51 -15.97
CA ALA A 320 -0.21 8.87 -14.75
C ALA A 320 0.34 10.29 -14.84
N LYS A 321 0.14 11.09 -13.77
CA LYS A 321 0.75 12.41 -13.64
C LYS A 321 2.26 12.25 -13.69
N ARG A 322 2.89 12.73 -14.76
CA ARG A 322 4.35 12.86 -14.84
C ARG A 322 4.73 14.10 -14.03
N THR A 323 5.15 13.91 -12.79
CA THR A 323 5.82 15.00 -12.08
C THR A 323 7.21 15.19 -12.68
N THR A 324 7.57 16.44 -12.98
CA THR A 324 8.94 16.81 -13.33
C THR A 324 9.84 16.92 -12.10
N LEU A 325 9.24 16.79 -10.91
CA LEU A 325 9.95 16.82 -9.64
C LEU A 325 10.63 15.48 -9.40
N VAL A 326 11.84 15.52 -8.89
CA VAL A 326 12.73 14.40 -8.59
C VAL A 326 13.59 14.77 -7.37
N PRO A 327 14.34 13.84 -6.76
CA PRO A 327 15.41 14.24 -5.85
C PRO A 327 16.36 15.23 -6.52
N GLY A 328 16.71 16.31 -5.83
CA GLY A 328 17.43 17.46 -6.40
C GLY A 328 16.53 18.58 -6.92
N SER A 329 15.20 18.42 -6.89
CA SER A 329 14.30 19.52 -7.26
C SER A 329 14.38 20.67 -6.25
N PHE A 330 14.83 21.83 -6.72
CA PHE A 330 14.63 23.11 -6.05
C PHE A 330 13.35 23.77 -6.54
N THR A 331 12.45 24.12 -5.63
CA THR A 331 11.11 24.63 -5.95
C THR A 331 10.72 25.80 -5.07
N THR A 332 9.74 26.58 -5.52
CA THR A 332 9.11 27.65 -4.74
C THR A 332 7.61 27.44 -4.62
N PHE A 333 7.03 27.84 -3.49
CA PHE A 333 5.59 27.84 -3.26
C PHE A 333 5.11 29.16 -2.66
N ASN A 334 4.16 29.83 -3.31
CA ASN A 334 3.62 31.14 -2.92
C ASN A 334 2.09 31.18 -3.01
N GLY A 335 1.46 32.21 -2.41
CA GLY A 335 0.01 32.32 -2.19
C GLY A 335 -0.91 32.02 -3.38
N ASP A 336 -0.52 32.39 -4.60
CA ASP A 336 -1.35 32.24 -5.80
C ASP A 336 -1.17 30.89 -6.53
N GLN A 337 -0.25 30.05 -6.06
CA GLN A 337 0.14 28.83 -6.76
C GLN A 337 -0.71 27.63 -6.35
N LYS A 338 -1.18 26.87 -7.35
CA LYS A 338 -1.87 25.58 -7.14
C LYS A 338 -0.92 24.37 -7.10
N LYS A 339 0.36 24.58 -7.39
CA LYS A 339 1.42 23.55 -7.43
C LYS A 339 2.77 24.19 -7.18
N LEU A 340 3.75 23.40 -6.75
CA LEU A 340 5.14 23.84 -6.68
C LEU A 340 5.63 24.34 -8.05
N LYS A 341 6.31 25.48 -8.05
CA LYS A 341 7.06 25.96 -9.21
C LYS A 341 8.48 25.40 -9.15
N LEU A 342 8.78 24.48 -10.05
CA LEU A 342 10.13 23.97 -10.25
C LEU A 342 11.05 25.10 -10.73
N ILE A 343 12.18 25.28 -10.04
CA ILE A 343 13.24 26.23 -10.41
C ILE A 343 14.38 25.48 -11.11
N SER A 344 14.86 24.39 -10.52
CA SER A 344 15.90 23.54 -11.11
C SER A 344 15.81 22.11 -10.58
N ASN A 345 16.38 21.15 -11.32
CA ASN A 345 16.62 19.78 -10.87
C ASN A 345 18.13 19.54 -10.69
N GLU A 346 18.83 20.55 -10.16
CA GLU A 346 20.27 20.49 -9.99
C GLU A 346 20.60 19.74 -8.70
N GLU A 347 21.46 18.73 -8.81
CA GLU A 347 21.98 18.05 -7.63
C GLU A 347 23.18 18.79 -7.07
N PHE A 348 23.05 19.30 -5.85
CA PHE A 348 24.16 19.92 -5.14
C PHE A 348 24.94 18.88 -4.31
N PRO A 349 26.28 18.83 -4.41
CA PRO A 349 27.08 17.88 -3.66
C PRO A 349 27.19 18.24 -2.16
N THR A 350 27.08 19.52 -1.80
CA THR A 350 27.07 20.01 -0.42
C THR A 350 25.92 21.00 -0.19
N ILE A 351 25.51 21.17 1.06
CA ILE A 351 24.49 22.17 1.40
C ILE A 351 24.99 23.58 1.09
N THR A 352 26.28 23.85 1.31
CA THR A 352 26.92 25.13 1.00
C THR A 352 26.83 25.48 -0.48
N ASP A 353 26.98 24.51 -1.38
CA ASP A 353 26.83 24.73 -2.83
C ASP A 353 25.39 25.09 -3.21
N LEU A 354 24.41 24.40 -2.62
CA LEU A 354 22.99 24.74 -2.79
C LEU A 354 22.72 26.18 -2.34
N LEU A 355 23.18 26.54 -1.14
CA LEU A 355 22.95 27.86 -0.58
C LEU A 355 23.62 28.96 -1.41
N LYS A 356 24.89 28.78 -1.82
CA LYS A 356 25.62 29.76 -2.63
C LYS A 356 25.06 29.91 -4.04
N SER A 357 24.55 28.83 -4.64
CA SER A 357 23.91 28.88 -5.95
C SER A 357 22.58 29.66 -5.90
N THR A 358 21.82 29.48 -4.81
CA THR A 358 20.42 29.90 -4.72
C THR A 358 20.20 31.22 -3.97
N PHE A 359 20.93 31.44 -2.88
CA PHE A 359 20.71 32.52 -1.92
C PHE A 359 21.96 33.41 -1.77
N LYS A 360 22.49 33.89 -2.90
CA LYS A 360 23.73 34.67 -2.95
C LYS A 360 23.73 35.83 -1.96
N SER A 361 24.75 35.87 -1.10
CA SER A 361 24.98 36.93 -0.11
C SER A 361 23.83 37.11 0.89
N LYS A 362 23.11 36.04 1.22
CA LYS A 362 22.08 36.04 2.27
C LYS A 362 22.33 34.93 3.27
N ALA A 363 22.06 35.23 4.54
CA ALA A 363 21.94 34.20 5.56
C ALA A 363 20.71 33.31 5.26
N VAL A 364 20.79 32.03 5.60
CA VAL A 364 19.72 31.05 5.33
C VAL A 364 19.44 30.24 6.57
N PHE A 365 18.17 30.27 6.99
CA PHE A 365 17.63 29.38 8.00
C PHE A 365 17.05 28.14 7.32
N VAL A 366 17.59 26.96 7.64
CA VAL A 366 17.22 25.69 7.00
C VAL A 366 16.37 24.86 7.97
N ASP A 367 15.16 24.52 7.55
CA ASP A 367 14.25 23.60 8.25
C ASP A 367 14.37 22.21 7.63
N ILE A 368 15.01 21.28 8.34
CA ILE A 368 15.14 19.88 7.92
C ILE A 368 13.96 19.07 8.45
N TRP A 369 13.17 18.52 7.52
CA TRP A 369 11.91 17.85 7.83
C TRP A 369 11.64 16.65 6.90
N ALA A 370 10.51 15.96 7.12
CA ALA A 370 10.01 14.92 6.22
C ALA A 370 8.49 14.74 6.35
N THR A 371 7.84 14.23 5.30
CA THR A 371 6.37 14.02 5.27
C THR A 371 5.84 13.08 6.36
N TRP A 372 6.68 12.20 6.90
CA TRP A 372 6.32 11.27 7.99
C TRP A 372 6.57 11.83 9.39
N CYS A 373 7.22 12.98 9.53
CA CYS A 373 7.59 13.55 10.84
C CYS A 373 6.42 14.31 11.48
N SER A 374 5.71 13.68 12.43
CA SER A 374 4.62 14.36 13.14
C SER A 374 5.06 15.63 13.88
N PRO A 375 6.16 15.64 14.65
CA PRO A 375 6.59 16.85 15.36
C PRO A 375 6.96 18.01 14.42
N CYS A 376 7.49 17.73 13.22
CA CYS A 376 7.78 18.77 12.22
C CYS A 376 6.50 19.49 11.76
N LYS A 377 5.42 18.72 11.57
CA LYS A 377 4.12 19.26 11.16
C LYS A 377 3.52 20.19 12.22
N ASP A 378 3.77 19.91 13.50
CA ASP A 378 3.35 20.79 14.58
C ASP A 378 4.11 22.13 14.58
N GLU A 379 5.39 22.13 14.21
CA GLU A 379 6.20 23.35 14.10
C GLU A 379 5.77 24.25 12.92
N PHE A 380 5.18 23.70 11.87
CA PHE A 380 4.66 24.48 10.73
C PHE A 380 3.53 25.44 11.11
N LYS A 381 2.85 25.25 12.26
CA LYS A 381 1.86 26.21 12.78
C LYS A 381 2.47 27.57 13.12
N TYR A 382 3.79 27.64 13.27
CA TYR A 382 4.54 28.85 13.61
C TYR A 382 5.32 29.42 12.40
N SER A 383 5.20 28.82 11.21
CA SER A 383 5.96 29.20 10.01
C SER A 383 5.71 30.65 9.60
N ASP A 384 4.46 31.12 9.59
CA ASP A 384 4.12 32.48 9.16
C ASP A 384 4.87 33.54 9.98
N LYS A 385 4.84 33.41 11.32
CA LYS A 385 5.55 34.32 12.23
C LYS A 385 7.06 34.21 12.09
N LEU A 386 7.58 32.99 11.94
CA LEU A 386 9.01 32.77 11.69
C LEU A 386 9.44 33.42 10.39
N THR A 387 8.70 33.23 9.30
CA THR A 387 9.00 33.80 7.98
C THR A 387 8.99 35.33 8.02
N GLU A 388 8.03 35.95 8.71
CA GLU A 388 8.00 37.40 8.91
C GLU A 388 9.24 37.90 9.65
N PHE A 389 9.59 37.24 10.76
CA PHE A 389 10.80 37.56 11.53
C PHE A 389 12.07 37.41 10.68
N LEU A 390 12.27 36.27 10.02
CA LEU A 390 13.45 36.00 9.19
C LEU A 390 13.60 37.04 8.08
N LYS A 391 12.50 37.41 7.41
CA LYS A 391 12.49 38.48 6.41
C LYS A 391 12.94 39.83 6.99
N SER A 392 12.49 40.19 8.19
CA SER A 392 12.91 41.42 8.87
C SER A 392 14.42 41.47 9.15
N GLN A 393 15.07 40.30 9.25
CA GLN A 393 16.50 40.15 9.48
C GLN A 393 17.29 39.87 8.18
N ASN A 394 16.65 39.97 7.01
CA ASN A 394 17.23 39.61 5.70
C ASN A 394 17.77 38.16 5.64
N ILE A 395 17.06 37.23 6.28
CA ILE A 395 17.36 35.80 6.29
C ILE A 395 16.32 35.07 5.42
N GLU A 396 16.79 34.18 4.54
CA GLU A 396 15.92 33.32 3.74
C GLU A 396 15.54 32.04 4.49
N LEU A 397 14.33 31.54 4.25
CA LEU A 397 13.88 30.25 4.76
C LEU A 397 13.99 29.20 3.64
N LEU A 398 14.66 28.09 3.95
CA LEU A 398 14.73 26.90 3.10
C LEU A 398 14.15 25.69 3.83
N TYR A 399 13.08 25.11 3.29
CA TYR A 399 12.60 23.80 3.70
C TYR A 399 13.37 22.71 2.96
N LEU A 400 14.08 21.86 3.69
CA LEU A 400 14.90 20.79 3.14
C LEU A 400 14.32 19.44 3.58
N THR A 401 13.69 18.71 2.66
CA THR A 401 13.13 17.40 3.01
C THR A 401 14.20 16.31 2.96
N ILE A 402 14.20 15.41 3.93
CA ILE A 402 14.99 14.16 3.93
C ILE A 402 14.14 12.92 3.64
N ASP A 403 12.96 13.12 3.03
CA ASP A 403 12.12 12.05 2.52
C ASP A 403 12.87 11.14 1.53
N ASN A 404 12.41 9.90 1.41
CA ASN A 404 12.93 8.99 0.38
C ASN A 404 12.48 9.44 -1.01
N ALA A 405 13.25 9.09 -2.05
CA ALA A 405 12.97 9.50 -3.43
C ALA A 405 11.55 9.15 -3.95
N LYS A 406 10.90 8.13 -3.37
CA LYS A 406 9.54 7.71 -3.74
C LYS A 406 8.47 8.66 -3.20
N ALA A 407 8.80 9.51 -2.24
CA ALA A 407 7.88 10.44 -1.61
C ALA A 407 7.86 11.83 -2.27
N VAL A 408 8.52 12.03 -3.42
CA VAL A 408 8.49 13.33 -4.15
C VAL A 408 7.07 13.82 -4.44
N GLY A 409 6.16 12.93 -4.84
CA GLY A 409 4.74 13.28 -5.03
C GLY A 409 4.09 13.74 -3.72
N LYS A 410 4.19 12.92 -2.67
CA LYS A 410 3.65 13.22 -1.33
C LYS A 410 4.21 14.51 -0.74
N TRP A 411 5.50 14.78 -0.94
CA TRP A 411 6.16 16.00 -0.52
C TRP A 411 5.56 17.23 -1.20
N SER A 412 5.40 17.17 -2.52
CA SER A 412 4.78 18.26 -3.29
C SER A 412 3.35 18.52 -2.85
N ASP A 413 2.53 17.47 -2.72
CA ASP A 413 1.13 17.60 -2.32
C ASP A 413 1.03 18.16 -0.88
N PHE A 414 1.86 17.66 0.03
CA PHE A 414 1.89 18.13 1.42
C PHE A 414 2.19 19.63 1.51
N ILE A 415 3.17 20.14 0.78
CA ILE A 415 3.52 21.57 0.77
C ILE A 415 2.33 22.42 0.32
N VAL A 416 1.66 22.00 -0.75
CA VAL A 416 0.51 22.72 -1.31
C VAL A 416 -0.67 22.70 -0.34
N GLU A 417 -1.01 21.54 0.21
CA GLU A 417 -2.12 21.35 1.15
C GLU A 417 -1.92 22.14 2.45
N ASN A 418 -0.70 22.16 2.98
CA ASN A 418 -0.36 22.83 4.25
C ASN A 418 0.09 24.27 4.06
N LYS A 419 0.01 24.80 2.84
CA LYS A 419 0.38 26.18 2.51
C LYS A 419 1.79 26.55 3.00
N LEU A 420 2.74 25.64 2.84
CA LEU A 420 4.10 25.83 3.33
C LEU A 420 4.85 26.76 2.36
N TYR A 421 4.68 28.07 2.54
CA TYR A 421 5.20 29.08 1.62
C TYR A 421 6.73 29.25 1.72
N GLY A 422 7.38 29.48 0.59
CA GLY A 422 8.82 29.75 0.52
C GLY A 422 9.57 28.80 -0.41
N ASN A 423 10.84 28.58 -0.08
CA ASN A 423 11.77 27.78 -0.88
C ASN A 423 11.83 26.35 -0.35
N HIS A 424 11.82 25.38 -1.26
CA HIS A 424 11.84 23.95 -0.91
C HIS A 424 12.87 23.21 -1.75
N TYR A 425 13.62 22.31 -1.13
CA TYR A 425 14.56 21.43 -1.80
C TYR A 425 14.33 19.97 -1.43
N PHE A 426 14.25 19.10 -2.43
CA PHE A 426 14.20 17.66 -2.22
C PHE A 426 15.61 17.09 -2.14
N THR A 427 16.03 16.62 -0.96
CA THR A 427 17.40 16.18 -0.74
C THR A 427 17.75 14.92 -1.53
N THR A 428 18.93 14.91 -2.15
CA THR A 428 19.50 13.71 -2.78
C THR A 428 20.20 12.84 -1.74
N THR A 429 20.38 11.55 -2.03
CA THR A 429 21.16 10.65 -1.15
C THR A 429 22.58 11.18 -0.89
N LYS A 430 23.18 11.85 -1.89
CA LYS A 430 24.51 12.46 -1.77
C LYS A 430 24.50 13.62 -0.78
N LEU A 431 23.56 14.57 -0.93
CA LEU A 431 23.44 15.70 -0.03
C LEU A 431 23.07 15.28 1.40
N LYS A 432 22.20 14.26 1.56
CA LYS A 432 21.87 13.73 2.89
C LYS A 432 23.12 13.20 3.62
N LYS A 433 23.98 12.47 2.91
CA LYS A 433 25.25 11.98 3.48
C LYS A 433 26.19 13.13 3.84
N GLU A 434 26.26 14.15 3.00
CA GLU A 434 27.06 15.35 3.28
C GLU A 434 26.57 16.08 4.52
N LEU A 435 25.26 16.30 4.66
CA LEU A 435 24.66 16.87 5.88
C LEU A 435 24.98 16.05 7.13
N MET A 436 24.94 14.72 7.05
CA MET A 436 25.32 13.87 8.18
C MET A 436 26.79 14.04 8.57
N MET A 437 27.69 14.18 7.59
CA MET A 437 29.11 14.45 7.85
C MET A 437 29.32 15.84 8.45
N LEU A 438 28.68 16.87 7.88
CA LEU A 438 28.74 18.25 8.35
C LEU A 438 28.30 18.37 9.82
N LEU A 439 27.25 17.62 10.20
CA LEU A 439 26.67 17.62 11.54
C LEU A 439 27.28 16.56 12.48
N ASN A 440 28.32 15.84 12.05
CA ASN A 440 28.96 14.74 12.79
C ASN A 440 27.98 13.66 13.31
N ILE A 441 27.00 13.29 12.48
CA ILE A 441 25.96 12.30 12.80
C ILE A 441 26.30 10.95 12.18
N LYS A 442 26.31 9.89 12.98
CA LYS A 442 26.64 8.53 12.52
C LYS A 442 25.45 7.73 11.98
N ASN A 443 24.25 8.01 12.46
CA ASN A 443 23.06 7.18 12.20
C ASN A 443 22.11 7.86 11.21
N ASP A 444 21.21 8.72 11.70
CA ASP A 444 20.30 9.49 10.85
C ASP A 444 20.07 10.88 11.47
N ILE A 445 19.66 11.83 10.62
CA ILE A 445 19.36 13.20 11.03
C ILE A 445 18.08 13.17 11.86
N MET A 446 18.19 13.47 13.15
CA MET A 446 17.02 13.64 14.01
C MET A 446 16.26 14.90 13.58
N ILE A 447 14.96 14.75 13.30
CA ILE A 447 14.09 15.84 12.85
C ILE A 447 12.91 16.07 13.83
N PRO A 448 12.37 17.30 13.95
CA PRO A 448 12.77 18.52 13.23
C PRO A 448 14.15 19.02 13.68
N ARG A 449 14.93 19.53 12.73
CA ARG A 449 16.24 20.12 12.99
C ARG A 449 16.41 21.40 12.17
N TYR A 450 16.94 22.42 12.84
CA TYR A 450 17.04 23.77 12.29
C TYR A 450 18.49 24.20 12.24
N LEU A 451 18.95 24.61 11.08
CA LEU A 451 20.30 25.11 10.87
C LEU A 451 20.25 26.60 10.52
N LEU A 452 21.30 27.33 10.87
CA LEU A 452 21.50 28.69 10.40
C LEU A 452 22.86 28.79 9.72
N PHE A 453 22.85 29.30 8.49
CA PHE A 453 24.04 29.61 7.72
C PHE A 453 24.14 31.12 7.54
N ASN A 454 25.36 31.66 7.61
CA ASN A 454 25.61 33.08 7.32
C ASN A 454 25.62 33.35 5.80
N ASP A 455 25.81 34.62 5.42
CA ASP A 455 25.83 35.09 4.02
C ASP A 455 27.01 34.57 3.19
N ARG A 456 28.03 34.00 3.83
CA ARG A 456 29.16 33.28 3.20
C ARG A 456 28.87 31.80 3.00
N GLY A 457 27.72 31.30 3.47
CA GLY A 457 27.33 29.90 3.42
C GLY A 457 28.03 29.04 4.49
N GLU A 458 28.50 29.64 5.58
CA GLU A 458 29.12 28.92 6.69
C GLU A 458 28.04 28.59 7.74
N LEU A 459 28.09 27.37 8.28
CA LEU A 459 27.18 26.94 9.35
C LEU A 459 27.53 27.68 10.64
N ILE A 460 26.58 28.44 11.18
CA ILE A 460 26.75 29.22 12.42
C ILE A 460 25.87 28.70 13.56
N LEU A 461 24.77 27.98 13.27
CA LEU A 461 24.03 27.20 14.26
C LEU A 461 23.68 25.83 13.67
N GLU A 462 24.14 24.76 14.33
CA GLU A 462 23.88 23.37 13.94
C GLU A 462 22.62 22.75 14.58
N ASP A 463 22.08 23.42 15.61
CA ASP A 463 20.89 22.99 16.36
C ASP A 463 20.14 24.20 16.93
N ALA A 464 19.51 24.98 16.04
CA ALA A 464 18.71 26.13 16.45
C ALA A 464 17.45 25.69 17.19
N LYS A 465 16.96 26.56 18.10
CA LYS A 465 15.68 26.35 18.79
C LYS A 465 14.52 26.19 17.81
N ARG A 466 13.46 25.53 18.25
CA ARG A 466 12.28 25.27 17.42
C ARG A 466 11.42 26.53 17.24
N PRO A 467 10.68 26.65 16.12
CA PRO A 467 9.74 27.75 15.88
C PRO A 467 8.74 27.96 17.04
N SER A 468 8.25 26.88 17.65
CA SER A 468 7.36 26.90 18.82
C SER A 468 7.96 27.57 20.06
N GLN A 469 9.28 27.73 20.14
CA GLN A 469 9.97 28.42 21.23
C GLN A 469 10.00 29.94 21.06
N GLY A 470 9.48 30.47 19.95
CA GLY A 470 9.21 31.89 19.73
C GLY A 470 10.41 32.79 19.98
N GLN A 471 10.27 33.76 20.89
CA GLN A 471 11.31 34.77 21.16
C GLN A 471 12.69 34.17 21.48
N LYS A 472 12.75 33.02 22.16
CA LYS A 472 14.02 32.36 22.49
C LYS A 472 14.80 31.92 21.24
N LEU A 473 14.11 31.60 20.15
CA LEU A 473 14.71 31.32 18.85
C LEU A 473 15.18 32.62 18.20
N TYR A 474 14.34 33.66 18.19
CA TYR A 474 14.65 34.94 17.57
C TYR A 474 15.90 35.59 18.18
N ASP A 475 16.01 35.59 19.51
CA ASP A 475 17.18 36.11 20.22
C ASP A 475 18.46 35.31 19.88
N GLN A 476 18.32 33.98 19.72
CA GLN A 476 19.44 33.11 19.34
C GLN A 476 19.93 33.42 17.93
N ILE A 477 19.01 33.63 16.97
CA ILE A 477 19.34 33.97 15.59
C ILE A 477 20.04 35.33 15.54
N ILE A 478 19.50 36.35 16.21
CA ILE A 478 20.10 37.70 16.26
C ILE A 478 21.51 37.64 16.87
N THR A 479 21.69 36.84 17.92
CA THR A 479 23.00 36.71 18.58
C THR A 479 24.02 36.01 17.69
N ALA A 480 23.60 35.01 16.91
CA ALA A 480 24.50 34.23 16.06
C ALA A 480 24.96 34.97 14.79
N ILE A 481 24.22 35.98 14.34
CA ILE A 481 24.51 36.73 13.11
C ILE A 481 25.34 37.99 13.38
N LYS A 482 25.42 38.44 14.64
CA LYS A 482 26.36 39.49 15.08
C LYS A 482 27.77 38.95 15.15
#